data_AF-A0A418BLI1-F1
#
_entry.id   AF-A0A418BLI1-F1
#
_cell.length_a   1.000
_cell.length_b   1.000
_cell.length_c   1.000
_cell.angle_alpha   90.00
_cell.angle_beta   90.00
_cell.angle_gamma   90.00
#
_symmetry.space_group_name_H-M   'P 1'
#
loop_
_entity.id
_entity.type
_entity.pdbx_description
1 polymer ?
#
loop_
_entity_poly.entity_id
_entity_poly.type
_entity_poly.pdbx_seq_one_letter_code
_entity_poly.pdbx_strand_id
1 'polypeptide(L)'
;MFFQRTLVHGDVTPRERAVIRIQAAWRCYTNRRIYRYYRDLINFRNSGDPMVMLRAINPSEASLLDASTNAQVRFRLGGSAFPPTIYYKIFTRGAVCDMNAFSPKDYTTARQIGPRNVNIRPSRPGSVVILFNTTKYV
;
A
#
# COMPACT_ATOMS: atom_id res chain seq x y z
N MET A 1 19.85 0.15 -4.17
CA MET A 1 21.16 0.51 -3.58
C MET A 1 22.26 -0.05 -4.48
N PHE A 2 22.85 0.81 -5.30
CA PHE A 2 23.88 0.44 -6.27
C PHE A 2 25.20 0.22 -5.53
N PHE A 3 25.83 -0.95 -5.72
CA PHE A 3 27.17 -1.22 -5.22
C PHE A 3 28.16 -0.45 -6.10
N GLN A 4 28.45 0.79 -5.72
CA GLN A 4 29.44 1.61 -6.38
C GLN A 4 30.80 0.96 -6.15
N ARG A 5 31.33 0.30 -7.18
CA ARG A 5 32.65 -0.32 -7.17
C ARG A 5 33.67 0.82 -7.27
N THR A 6 34.05 1.41 -6.14
CA THR A 6 35.26 2.24 -6.08
C THR A 6 36.45 1.31 -6.29
N LEU A 7 36.96 1.30 -7.52
CA LEU A 7 38.14 0.55 -7.89
C LEU A 7 39.37 1.22 -7.30
N VAL A 8 39.62 0.98 -6.01
CA VAL A 8 40.99 1.01 -5.48
C VAL A 8 41.64 -0.24 -6.07
N HIS A 9 42.44 -0.06 -7.13
CA HIS A 9 43.19 -1.13 -7.78
C HIS A 9 44.36 -1.55 -6.88
N GLY A 10 44.04 -2.18 -5.75
CA GLY A 10 44.97 -3.07 -5.06
C GLY A 10 44.78 -4.47 -5.63
N ASP A 11 45.88 -5.17 -5.91
CA ASP A 11 45.83 -6.54 -6.40
C ASP A 11 45.10 -7.43 -5.38
N VAL A 12 43.88 -7.83 -5.73
CA VAL A 12 43.04 -8.66 -4.88
C VAL A 12 43.68 -10.04 -4.78
N THR A 13 44.09 -10.44 -3.58
CA THR A 13 44.76 -11.72 -3.36
C THR A 13 43.86 -12.89 -3.78
N PRO A 14 44.42 -14.03 -4.20
CA PRO A 14 43.62 -15.21 -4.55
C PRO A 14 42.64 -15.64 -3.44
N ARG A 15 43.03 -15.45 -2.17
CA ARG A 15 42.20 -15.71 -1.00
C ARG A 15 40.99 -14.78 -0.92
N GLU A 16 41.18 -13.48 -1.11
CA GLU A 16 40.09 -12.50 -1.12
C GLU A 16 39.12 -12.75 -2.27
N ARG A 17 39.62 -13.13 -3.45
CA ARG A 17 38.78 -13.54 -4.59
C ARG A 17 37.90 -14.74 -4.22
N ALA A 18 38.45 -15.74 -3.54
CA ALA A 18 37.69 -16.90 -3.08
C ALA A 18 36.59 -16.50 -2.07
N VAL A 19 36.92 -15.64 -1.09
CA VAL A 19 35.95 -15.13 -0.10
C VAL A 19 34.80 -14.40 -0.79
N ILE A 20 35.09 -13.50 -1.73
CA ILE A 20 34.06 -12.75 -2.47
C ILE A 20 33.12 -13.71 -3.21
N ARG A 21 33.66 -14.77 -3.84
CA ARG A 21 32.83 -15.77 -4.53
C ARG A 21 31.92 -16.54 -3.59
N ILE A 22 32.45 -17.01 -2.46
CA ILE A 22 31.65 -17.73 -1.45
C ILE A 22 30.56 -16.83 -0.90
N GLN A 23 30.89 -15.59 -0.54
CA GLN A 23 29.91 -14.63 -0.04
C GLN A 23 28.85 -14.27 -1.08
N ALA A 24 29.24 -14.09 -2.35
CA ALA A 24 28.31 -13.83 -3.43
C ALA A 24 27.34 -15.02 -3.64
N ALA A 25 27.87 -16.25 -3.63
CA ALA A 25 27.05 -17.46 -3.74
C ALA A 25 26.05 -17.57 -2.57
N TRP A 26 26.51 -17.31 -1.35
CA TRP A 26 25.64 -17.31 -0.16
C TRP A 26 24.54 -16.24 -0.22
N ARG A 27 24.90 -15.01 -0.63
CA ARG A 27 23.92 -13.92 -0.81
C ARG A 27 22.90 -14.26 -1.89
N CYS A 28 23.33 -14.82 -3.02
CA CYS A 28 22.43 -15.28 -4.08
C CYS A 28 21.47 -16.37 -3.60
N TYR A 29 21.97 -17.37 -2.87
CA TYR A 29 21.17 -18.44 -2.29
C TYR A 29 20.11 -17.88 -1.33
N THR A 30 20.53 -17.02 -0.41
CA THR A 30 19.66 -16.39 0.59
C THR A 30 18.60 -15.51 -0.07
N ASN A 31 19.00 -14.66 -1.02
CA ASN A 31 18.08 -13.78 -1.74
C ASN A 31 17.04 -14.59 -2.52
N ARG A 32 17.45 -15.68 -3.17
CA ARG A 32 16.52 -16.57 -3.88
C ARG A 32 15.52 -17.23 -2.93
N ARG A 33 15.95 -17.68 -1.74
CA ARG A 33 15.05 -18.24 -0.72
C ARG A 33 14.03 -17.21 -0.23
N ILE A 34 14.50 -16.02 0.12
CA ILE A 34 13.63 -14.92 0.59
C ILE A 34 12.62 -14.54 -0.49
N TYR A 35 13.05 -14.39 -1.75
CA TYR A 35 12.14 -14.10 -2.86
C TYR A 35 11.07 -15.18 -3.04
N ARG A 36 11.45 -16.47 -3.00
CA ARG A 36 10.50 -17.59 -3.10
C ARG A 36 9.45 -17.53 -2.00
N TYR A 37 9.88 -17.31 -0.75
CA TYR A 37 8.96 -17.13 0.38
C TYR A 37 7.93 -16.01 0.11
N TYR A 38 8.38 -14.83 -0.31
CA TYR A 38 7.49 -13.70 -0.62
C TYR A 38 6.57 -13.97 -1.81
N ARG A 39 7.09 -14.61 -2.87
CA ARG A 39 6.31 -15.01 -4.05
C ARG A 39 5.15 -15.93 -3.65
N ASP A 40 5.46 -16.97 -2.88
CA ASP A 40 4.49 -17.97 -2.50
C ASP A 40 3.46 -17.41 -1.51
N LEU A 41 3.90 -16.55 -0.57
CA LEU A 41 3.02 -15.81 0.34
C LEU A 41 1.99 -14.96 -0.41
N ILE A 42 2.43 -14.22 -1.44
CA ILE A 42 1.55 -13.35 -2.23
C ILE A 42 0.63 -14.15 -3.15
N ASN A 43 1.13 -15.23 -3.76
CA ASN A 43 0.32 -16.09 -4.62
C ASN A 43 -0.83 -16.75 -3.86
N PHE A 44 -0.55 -17.26 -2.66
CA PHE A 44 -1.57 -17.82 -1.78
C PHE A 44 -2.64 -16.78 -1.44
N ARG A 45 -2.18 -15.58 -1.08
CA ARG A 45 -3.06 -14.48 -0.69
C ARG A 45 -3.93 -13.97 -1.84
N ASN A 46 -3.42 -13.84 -3.06
CA ASN A 46 -4.21 -13.30 -4.20
C ASN A 46 -5.48 -14.10 -4.59
N SER A 47 -5.71 -15.28 -4.00
CA SER A 47 -6.87 -16.14 -4.27
C SER A 47 -7.91 -16.19 -3.13
N GLY A 48 -7.67 -15.51 -2.01
CA GLY A 48 -8.56 -15.53 -0.84
C GLY A 48 -9.63 -14.43 -0.83
N ASP A 49 -10.45 -14.44 0.23
CA ASP A 49 -11.43 -13.38 0.48
C ASP A 49 -10.72 -12.06 0.86
N PRO A 50 -10.86 -11.00 0.05
CA PRO A 50 -10.19 -9.72 0.29
C PRO A 50 -10.51 -9.10 1.66
N MET A 51 -11.73 -9.30 2.19
CA MET A 51 -12.13 -8.73 3.48
C MET A 51 -11.35 -9.39 4.61
N VAL A 52 -11.33 -10.72 4.66
CA VAL A 52 -10.60 -11.50 5.68
C VAL A 52 -9.11 -11.20 5.62
N MET A 53 -8.57 -11.08 4.41
CA MET A 53 -7.16 -10.80 4.19
C MET A 53 -6.74 -9.42 4.68
N LEU A 54 -7.53 -8.39 4.37
CA LEU A 54 -7.25 -7.03 4.82
C LEU A 54 -7.53 -6.88 6.32
N ARG A 55 -8.45 -7.64 6.90
CA ARG A 55 -8.76 -7.53 8.34
C ARG A 55 -7.53 -7.72 9.24
N ALA A 56 -6.62 -8.60 8.84
CA ALA A 56 -5.37 -8.86 9.55
C ALA A 56 -4.26 -7.81 9.28
N ILE A 57 -4.42 -6.97 8.24
CA ILE A 57 -3.41 -5.99 7.81
C ILE A 57 -3.85 -4.58 8.18
N ASN A 58 -5.05 -4.19 7.75
CA ASN A 58 -5.69 -2.92 8.01
C ASN A 58 -7.20 -3.13 8.20
N PRO A 59 -7.69 -3.27 9.46
CA PRO A 59 -9.10 -3.54 9.73
C PRO A 59 -10.01 -2.37 9.32
N SER A 60 -9.51 -1.14 9.33
CA SER A 60 -10.28 0.06 8.95
C SER A 60 -10.63 0.07 7.45
N GLU A 61 -9.71 -0.37 6.59
CA GLU A 61 -10.02 -0.55 5.17
C GLU A 61 -10.91 -1.78 4.93
N ALA A 62 -10.69 -2.85 5.68
CA ALA A 62 -11.51 -4.05 5.58
C ALA A 62 -12.99 -3.78 5.92
N SER A 63 -13.28 -2.88 6.87
CA SER A 63 -14.67 -2.53 7.21
C SER A 63 -15.39 -1.69 6.15
N LEU A 64 -14.66 -1.10 5.21
CA LEU A 64 -15.23 -0.38 4.07
C LEU A 64 -15.59 -1.31 2.91
N LEU A 65 -15.06 -2.54 2.91
CA LEU A 65 -15.36 -3.53 1.89
C LEU A 65 -16.60 -4.32 2.26
N ASP A 66 -17.54 -4.40 1.33
CA ASP A 66 -18.74 -5.22 1.44
C ASP A 66 -18.85 -6.18 0.24
N ALA A 67 -19.76 -7.16 0.36
CA ALA A 67 -19.98 -8.14 -0.68
C ALA A 67 -20.53 -7.51 -1.99
N SER A 68 -21.26 -6.38 -1.88
CA SER A 68 -21.86 -5.73 -3.05
C SER A 68 -20.82 -5.01 -3.92
N THR A 69 -19.73 -4.53 -3.34
CA THR A 69 -18.64 -3.87 -4.06
C THR A 69 -17.93 -4.84 -5.01
N ASN A 70 -17.94 -6.17 -4.78
CA ASN A 70 -17.16 -7.12 -5.58
C ASN A 70 -15.69 -6.68 -5.68
N ALA A 71 -15.14 -6.30 -4.51
CA ALA A 71 -13.76 -5.85 -4.38
C ALA A 71 -12.79 -7.02 -4.56
N GLN A 72 -11.59 -6.72 -5.05
CA GLN A 72 -10.46 -7.62 -5.09
C GLN A 72 -9.21 -6.89 -4.60
N VAL A 73 -8.40 -7.59 -3.81
CA VAL A 73 -7.11 -7.10 -3.32
C VAL A 73 -6.01 -7.86 -4.05
N ARG A 74 -5.03 -7.13 -4.61
CA ARG A 74 -3.84 -7.73 -5.23
C ARG A 74 -2.60 -7.26 -4.51
N PHE A 75 -1.87 -8.23 -3.98
CA PHE A 75 -0.58 -8.01 -3.35
C PHE A 75 0.52 -7.96 -4.41
N ARG A 76 1.49 -7.09 -4.17
CA ARG A 76 2.62 -6.80 -5.05
C ARG A 76 3.89 -6.69 -4.23
N LEU A 77 5.00 -7.09 -4.83
CA LEU A 77 6.33 -6.84 -4.30
C LEU A 77 6.83 -5.51 -4.88
N GLY A 78 7.42 -4.69 -4.03
CA GLY A 78 8.04 -3.43 -4.39
C GLY A 78 9.19 -3.08 -3.44
N GLY A 79 9.57 -1.82 -3.42
CA GLY A 79 10.68 -1.31 -2.61
C GLY A 79 11.93 -1.01 -3.44
N SER A 80 12.78 -0.13 -2.93
CA SER A 80 14.01 0.35 -3.60
C SER A 80 15.25 -0.50 -3.31
N ALA A 81 15.12 -1.46 -2.39
CA ALA A 81 16.19 -2.36 -1.98
C ALA A 81 15.62 -3.74 -1.64
N PHE A 82 16.49 -4.73 -1.58
CA PHE A 82 16.17 -6.09 -1.15
C PHE A 82 16.37 -6.22 0.36
N PRO A 83 15.53 -6.97 1.11
CA PRO A 83 14.33 -7.73 0.69
C PRO A 83 13.16 -6.87 0.20
N PRO A 84 12.28 -7.38 -0.67
CA PRO A 84 11.17 -6.61 -1.20
C PRO A 84 10.11 -6.32 -0.11
N THR A 85 9.52 -5.14 -0.17
CA THR A 85 8.37 -4.73 0.65
C THR A 85 7.07 -5.13 -0.03
N ILE A 86 6.07 -5.54 0.74
CA ILE A 86 4.75 -5.91 0.21
C ILE A 86 3.86 -4.66 0.14
N TYR A 87 3.26 -4.44 -1.01
CA TYR A 87 2.22 -3.44 -1.26
C TYR A 87 0.94 -4.13 -1.67
N TYR A 88 -0.19 -3.45 -1.54
CA TYR A 88 -1.46 -3.94 -2.05
C TYR A 88 -2.23 -2.84 -2.77
N LYS A 89 -3.07 -3.26 -3.72
CA LYS A 89 -4.04 -2.39 -4.39
C LYS A 89 -5.41 -3.03 -4.29
N ILE A 90 -6.40 -2.25 -3.89
CA ILE A 90 -7.82 -2.63 -3.89
C ILE A 90 -8.41 -2.15 -5.21
N PHE A 91 -9.20 -3.00 -5.86
CA PHE A 91 -9.90 -2.67 -7.09
C PHE A 91 -11.23 -3.41 -7.14
N THR A 92 -12.15 -2.85 -7.90
CA THR A 92 -13.53 -3.31 -8.00
C THR A 92 -13.70 -4.05 -9.31
N ARG A 93 -14.23 -5.28 -9.30
CA ARG A 93 -14.54 -6.01 -10.54
C ARG A 93 -15.91 -5.67 -11.10
N GLY A 94 -16.81 -5.19 -10.25
CA GLY A 94 -18.12 -4.71 -10.65
C GLY A 94 -18.05 -3.37 -11.37
N ALA A 95 -19.11 -3.06 -12.13
CA ALA A 95 -19.31 -1.73 -12.67
C ALA A 95 -19.45 -0.74 -11.50
N VAL A 96 -18.61 0.28 -11.49
CA VAL A 96 -18.69 1.38 -10.52
C VAL A 96 -19.42 2.52 -11.20
N CYS A 97 -20.53 2.95 -10.61
CA CYS A 97 -21.23 4.15 -11.05
C CYS A 97 -20.91 5.29 -10.09
N ASP A 98 -20.53 6.45 -10.64
CA ASP A 98 -20.46 7.67 -9.84
C ASP A 98 -21.90 8.19 -9.69
N MET A 99 -22.46 8.05 -8.48
CA MET A 99 -23.82 8.54 -8.21
C MET A 99 -23.97 10.04 -8.49
N ASN A 100 -22.89 10.82 -8.34
CA ASN A 100 -22.93 12.26 -8.57
C ASN A 100 -22.89 12.62 -10.05
N ALA A 101 -22.46 11.71 -10.93
CA ALA A 101 -22.46 11.93 -12.37
C ALA A 101 -23.87 11.96 -12.98
N PHE A 102 -24.85 11.33 -12.31
CA PHE A 102 -26.27 11.33 -12.74
C PHE A 102 -27.08 12.48 -12.13
N SER A 103 -26.50 13.22 -11.19
CA SER A 103 -27.22 14.30 -10.54
C SER A 103 -27.34 15.49 -11.50
N PRO A 104 -28.52 16.13 -11.60
CA PRO A 104 -28.72 17.31 -12.46
C PRO A 104 -27.85 18.52 -12.07
N LYS A 105 -27.16 18.45 -10.92
CA LYS A 105 -26.31 19.52 -10.41
C LYS A 105 -24.93 19.45 -11.07
N ASP A 106 -24.46 20.58 -11.57
CA ASP A 106 -23.08 20.71 -12.01
C ASP A 106 -22.14 20.90 -10.81
N TYR A 107 -21.39 19.85 -10.47
CA TYR A 107 -20.41 19.87 -9.38
C TYR A 107 -19.05 20.41 -9.79
N THR A 108 -18.80 20.60 -11.10
CA THR A 108 -17.53 21.12 -11.60
C THR A 108 -17.42 22.63 -11.42
N THR A 109 -18.56 23.32 -11.43
CA THR A 109 -18.67 24.78 -11.24
C THR A 109 -19.03 25.18 -9.82
N ALA A 110 -19.28 24.21 -8.93
CA ALA A 110 -19.46 24.44 -7.51
C ALA A 110 -18.15 24.98 -6.92
N ARG A 111 -17.95 26.29 -7.03
CA ARG A 111 -16.98 27.05 -6.23
C ARG A 111 -17.11 26.53 -4.80
N GLN A 112 -16.01 26.01 -4.27
CA GLN A 112 -15.87 25.60 -2.87
C GLN A 112 -16.15 26.81 -1.99
N ILE A 113 -17.42 27.14 -1.81
CA ILE A 113 -17.90 27.82 -0.62
C ILE A 113 -17.72 26.70 0.40
N GLY A 114 -16.53 26.69 1.03
CA GLY A 114 -16.21 25.80 2.14
C GLY A 114 -17.40 25.76 3.10
N PRO A 115 -17.57 24.65 3.85
CA PRO A 115 -18.84 24.23 4.43
C PRO A 115 -19.62 25.45 4.88
N ARG A 116 -20.71 25.78 4.14
CA ARG A 116 -21.64 26.81 4.62
C ARG A 116 -21.98 26.37 6.02
N ASN A 117 -21.58 27.20 6.99
CA ASN A 117 -21.91 27.02 8.39
C ASN A 117 -23.43 27.09 8.43
N VAL A 118 -24.08 25.94 8.24
CA VAL A 118 -25.50 25.78 8.48
C VAL A 118 -25.55 25.93 9.98
N ASN A 119 -25.86 27.14 10.43
CA ASN A 119 -25.98 27.51 11.83
C ASN A 119 -26.90 26.50 12.53
N ILE A 120 -26.32 25.43 13.06
CA ILE A 120 -26.95 24.57 14.04
C ILE A 120 -26.99 25.44 15.29
N ARG A 121 -28.19 25.92 15.60
CA ARG A 121 -28.45 26.71 16.81
C ARG A 121 -27.84 25.98 18.02
N PRO A 122 -27.23 26.69 18.99
CA PRO A 122 -26.56 26.04 20.09
C PRO A 122 -27.61 25.45 21.03
N SER A 123 -27.86 24.14 20.97
CA SER A 123 -28.47 23.42 22.07
C SER A 123 -27.39 23.03 23.08
N ARG A 124 -27.70 23.34 24.34
CA ARG A 124 -26.91 23.22 25.59
C ARG A 124 -26.31 21.81 25.87
N PRO A 125 -25.41 21.70 26.87
CA PRO A 125 -24.19 20.90 26.81
C PRO A 125 -24.40 19.44 27.23
N GLY A 126 -23.71 18.55 26.51
CA GLY A 126 -23.62 17.13 26.78
C GLY A 126 -22.61 16.50 25.83
N SER A 127 -21.35 16.57 26.23
CA SER A 127 -20.13 15.91 25.72
C SER A 127 -20.31 14.84 24.64
N VAL A 128 -19.70 15.03 23.46
CA VAL A 128 -18.48 14.35 22.95
C VAL A 128 -18.16 14.96 21.58
N VAL A 129 -17.05 15.67 21.47
CA VAL A 129 -16.55 16.24 20.21
C VAL A 129 -15.49 15.31 19.65
N ILE A 130 -15.72 14.71 18.48
CA ILE A 130 -14.65 14.13 17.65
C ILE A 130 -14.35 15.14 16.53
N LEU A 131 -13.27 15.90 16.71
CA LEU A 131 -12.70 16.76 15.67
C LEU A 131 -11.92 15.87 14.69
N PHE A 132 -12.47 15.62 13.50
CA PHE A 132 -11.64 15.23 12.36
C PHE A 132 -11.03 16.48 11.76
N ASN A 133 -9.80 16.80 12.19
CA ASN A 133 -8.98 17.81 11.52
C ASN A 133 -8.30 17.13 10.32
N THR A 134 -8.88 17.26 9.13
CA THR A 134 -8.19 16.90 7.89
C THR A 134 -7.31 18.09 7.47
N THR A 135 -6.13 18.18 8.07
CA THR A 135 -5.06 18.99 7.48
C THR A 135 -4.64 18.37 6.16
N LYS A 136 -4.64 19.25 5.15
CA LYS A 136 -4.11 19.12 3.80
C LYS A 136 -2.83 18.27 3.75
N TYR A 137 -2.75 17.39 2.77
CA TYR A 137 -1.47 16.97 2.19
C TYR A 137 -1.46 17.38 0.72
N VAL A 138 -0.33 18.01 0.39
CA VAL A 138 0.11 18.61 -0.88
C VAL A 138 0.15 17.61 -2.01
#